data_AF-A0A2T5HPD3-F1
#
_entry.id   AF-A0A2T5HPD3-F1
#
_cell.length_a   1.000
_cell.length_b   1.000
_cell.length_c   1.000
_cell.angle_alpha   90.00
_cell.angle_beta   90.00
_cell.angle_gamma   90.00
#
_symmetry.space_group_name_H-M   'P 1'
#
loop_
_entity.id
_entity.type
_entity.pdbx_description
1 polymer ?
#
loop_
_entity_poly.entity_id
_entity_poly.type
_entity_poly.pdbx_seq_one_letter_code
_entity_poly.pdbx_strand_id
1 'polypeptide(L)'
;MDAKLWPQLSLTMLVISIVIAGLITVGGPEAGRVEKRDDQRYRELQDVRRQLDCLARAGGESLPAEIIETETCSSALSEGALLLSEGYRYLPQDDGNYLLCATFEDIDKLRQRYLRGEIDSGGCINGTIN
;
A
#
# COMPACT_ATOMS: atom_id res chain seq x y z
N MET A 1 -53.17 -16.92 -4.93
CA MET A 1 -51.99 -16.13 -4.53
C MET A 1 -52.53 -14.92 -3.80
N ASP A 2 -52.54 -14.98 -2.47
CA ASP A 2 -53.27 -14.04 -1.62
C ASP A 2 -52.67 -12.63 -1.71
N ALA A 3 -53.51 -11.65 -2.06
CA ALA A 3 -53.17 -10.23 -2.16
C ALA A 3 -52.58 -9.63 -0.87
N LYS A 4 -52.63 -10.38 0.23
CA LYS A 4 -52.16 -10.01 1.56
C LYS A 4 -50.64 -10.12 1.73
N LEU A 5 -49.96 -10.93 0.91
CA LEU A 5 -48.50 -11.14 0.98
C LEU A 5 -47.70 -10.14 0.11
N TRP A 6 -48.35 -9.44 -0.81
CA TRP A 6 -47.71 -8.50 -1.71
C TRP A 6 -47.00 -7.33 -1.04
N PRO A 7 -47.61 -6.61 -0.07
CA PRO A 7 -46.93 -5.50 0.60
C PRO A 7 -45.75 -5.97 1.46
N GLN A 8 -45.83 -7.19 1.99
CA GLN A 8 -44.77 -7.77 2.81
C GLN A 8 -43.57 -8.18 1.93
N LEU A 9 -43.82 -8.80 0.77
CA LEU A 9 -42.79 -9.11 -0.22
C LEU A 9 -42.09 -7.86 -0.76
N SER A 10 -42.82 -6.79 -1.06
CA SER A 10 -42.20 -5.54 -1.55
C SER A 10 -41.28 -4.91 -0.51
N LEU A 11 -41.65 -4.96 0.77
CA LEU A 11 -40.85 -4.38 1.84
C LEU A 11 -39.59 -5.21 2.10
N THR A 12 -39.71 -6.55 2.12
CA THR A 12 -38.54 -7.43 2.26
C THR A 12 -37.56 -7.26 1.10
N MET A 13 -38.05 -7.16 -0.14
CA MET A 13 -37.20 -6.97 -1.31
C MET A 13 -36.49 -5.60 -1.29
N LEU A 14 -37.18 -4.56 -0.86
CA LEU A 14 -36.60 -3.23 -0.69
C LEU A 14 -35.52 -3.20 0.39
N VAL A 15 -35.75 -3.85 1.54
CA VAL A 15 -34.74 -3.97 2.61
C VAL A 15 -33.51 -4.73 2.11
N ILE A 16 -33.70 -5.87 1.44
CA ILE A 16 -32.60 -6.65 0.86
C ILE A 16 -31.80 -5.79 -0.13
N SER A 17 -32.49 -5.03 -0.99
CA SER A 17 -31.85 -4.17 -1.98
C SER A 17 -31.01 -3.07 -1.33
N ILE A 18 -31.51 -2.44 -0.25
CA ILE A 18 -30.77 -1.42 0.50
C ILE A 18 -29.53 -2.02 1.17
N VAL A 19 -29.65 -3.20 1.78
CA VAL A 19 -28.53 -3.89 2.42
C VAL A 19 -27.45 -4.25 1.40
N ILE A 20 -27.83 -4.80 0.24
CA ILE A 20 -26.89 -5.12 -0.84
C ILE A 20 -26.21 -3.86 -1.36
N ALA A 21 -26.98 -2.79 -1.59
CA ALA A 21 -26.41 -1.51 -2.03
C ALA A 21 -25.39 -0.97 -1.00
N GLY A 22 -25.71 -1.02 0.29
CA GLY A 22 -24.79 -0.63 1.37
C GLY A 22 -23.48 -1.43 1.37
N LEU A 23 -23.56 -2.75 1.22
CA LEU A 23 -22.39 -3.63 1.19
C LEU A 23 -21.48 -3.35 -0.01
N ILE A 24 -22.05 -3.08 -1.19
CA ILE A 24 -21.27 -2.71 -2.39
C ILE A 24 -20.57 -1.37 -2.17
N THR A 25 -21.23 -0.43 -1.49
CA THR A 25 -20.72 0.93 -1.31
C THR A 25 -19.56 1.00 -0.31
N VAL A 26 -19.63 0.19 0.76
CA VAL A 26 -18.60 0.16 1.83
C VAL A 26 -17.44 -0.78 1.50
N GLY A 27 -17.66 -1.78 0.63
CA GLY A 27 -16.69 -2.82 0.35
C GLY A 27 -16.79 -3.98 1.35
N GLY A 28 -16.63 -5.20 0.85
CA GLY A 28 -16.75 -6.42 1.67
C GLY A 28 -15.54 -6.67 2.57
N PRO A 29 -15.61 -7.69 3.45
CA PRO A 29 -14.51 -8.09 4.33
C PRO A 29 -13.19 -8.36 3.60
N GLU A 30 -13.24 -8.85 2.36
CA GLU A 30 -12.06 -9.04 1.52
C GLU A 30 -11.39 -7.73 1.14
N ALA A 31 -12.16 -6.67 0.87
CA ALA A 31 -11.61 -5.34 0.58
C ALA A 31 -10.80 -4.81 1.77
N GLY A 32 -11.27 -5.03 3.00
CA GLY A 32 -10.55 -4.66 4.20
C GLY A 32 -9.24 -5.45 4.42
N ARG A 33 -9.15 -6.68 3.90
CA ARG A 33 -7.90 -7.46 3.95
C ARG A 33 -6.88 -6.99 2.93
N VAL A 34 -7.33 -6.71 1.70
CA VAL A 34 -6.53 -6.10 0.63
C VAL A 34 -5.93 -4.79 1.13
N GLU A 35 -6.79 -3.92 1.67
CA GLU A 35 -6.42 -2.64 2.25
C GLU A 35 -5.33 -2.77 3.32
N LYS A 36 -5.49 -3.70 4.28
CA LYS A 36 -4.50 -3.90 5.33
C LYS A 36 -3.13 -4.36 4.81
N ARG A 37 -3.12 -5.22 3.78
CA ARG A 37 -1.87 -5.70 3.17
C ARG A 37 -1.17 -4.59 2.40
N ASP A 38 -1.91 -3.80 1.63
CA ASP A 38 -1.35 -2.67 0.90
C ASP A 38 -0.82 -1.58 1.86
N ASP A 39 -1.53 -1.29 2.95
CA ASP A 39 -1.02 -0.39 3.99
C ASP A 39 0.25 -0.93 4.65
N GLN A 40 0.36 -2.25 4.82
CA GLN A 40 1.56 -2.89 5.35
C GLN A 40 2.73 -2.75 4.39
N ARG A 41 2.56 -3.10 3.10
CA ARG A 41 3.57 -2.92 2.06
C ARG A 41 4.04 -1.46 1.98
N TYR A 42 3.10 -0.53 2.10
CA TYR A 42 3.40 0.89 2.09
C TYR A 42 4.29 1.33 3.26
N ARG A 43 3.96 0.90 4.49
CA ARG A 43 4.81 1.15 5.66
C ARG A 43 6.18 0.52 5.50
N GLU A 44 6.24 -0.71 5.03
CA GLU A 44 7.50 -1.42 4.78
C GLU A 44 8.38 -0.71 3.73
N LEU A 45 7.78 -0.15 2.66
CA LEU A 45 8.52 0.71 1.72
C LEU A 45 9.11 1.94 2.41
N GLN A 46 8.34 2.60 3.29
CA GLN A 46 8.84 3.75 4.06
C GLN A 46 9.95 3.34 5.04
N ASP A 47 9.93 2.12 5.53
CA ASP A 47 10.97 1.57 6.40
C ASP A 47 12.27 1.36 5.59
N VAL A 48 12.17 0.74 4.41
CA VAL A 48 13.29 0.58 3.47
C VAL A 48 13.86 1.93 3.04
N ARG A 49 13.00 2.94 2.79
CA ARG A 49 13.43 4.32 2.52
C ARG A 49 14.34 4.87 3.62
N ARG A 50 13.99 4.67 4.89
CA ARG A 50 14.81 5.15 6.02
C ARG A 50 16.15 4.42 6.11
N GLN A 51 16.20 3.13 5.77
CA GLN A 51 17.47 2.40 5.66
C GLN A 51 18.33 2.95 4.51
N LEU A 52 17.74 3.21 3.35
CA LEU A 52 18.43 3.83 2.22
C LEU A 52 19.02 5.19 2.60
N ASP A 53 18.25 6.04 3.27
CA ASP A 53 18.73 7.35 3.75
C ASP A 53 19.88 7.21 4.76
N CYS A 54 19.85 6.19 5.63
CA CYS A 54 20.96 5.87 6.53
C CYS A 54 22.22 5.46 5.75
N LEU A 55 22.07 4.55 4.79
CA LEU A 55 23.18 4.07 3.95
C LEU A 55 23.79 5.21 3.14
N ALA A 56 22.97 6.09 2.59
CA ALA A 56 23.45 7.25 1.83
C ALA A 56 24.26 8.21 2.70
N ARG A 57 23.80 8.49 3.91
CA ARG A 57 24.55 9.33 4.88
C ARG A 57 25.85 8.67 5.32
N ALA A 58 25.84 7.37 5.58
CA ALA A 58 27.05 6.62 5.93
C ALA A 58 28.06 6.58 4.77
N GLY A 59 27.58 6.58 3.53
CA GLY A 59 28.37 6.61 2.28
C GLY A 59 28.75 8.01 1.78
N GLY A 60 28.59 9.06 2.59
CA GLY A 60 28.98 10.42 2.21
C GLY A 60 28.02 11.12 1.25
N GLU A 61 26.71 11.00 1.51
CA GLU A 61 25.63 11.66 0.73
C GLU A 61 25.55 11.15 -0.72
N SER A 62 25.81 9.86 -0.93
CA SER A 62 25.71 9.21 -2.23
C SER A 62 24.72 8.05 -2.19
N LEU A 63 23.98 7.83 -3.29
CA LEU A 63 23.06 6.70 -3.37
C LEU A 63 23.87 5.39 -3.43
N PRO A 64 23.59 4.42 -2.55
CA PRO A 64 24.24 3.12 -2.63
C PRO A 64 23.76 2.38 -3.88
N ALA A 65 24.63 1.52 -4.42
CA ALA A 65 24.28 0.65 -5.55
C ALA A 65 23.19 -0.37 -5.16
N GLU A 66 23.21 -0.84 -3.92
CA GLU A 66 22.28 -1.83 -3.38
C GLU A 66 21.89 -1.49 -1.94
N ILE A 67 20.67 -1.86 -1.54
CA ILE A 67 20.20 -1.70 -0.16
C ILE A 67 20.57 -2.97 0.60
N ILE A 68 21.68 -2.90 1.33
CA ILE A 68 22.19 -4.00 2.13
C ILE A 68 22.18 -3.65 3.63
N GLU A 69 22.03 -4.67 4.46
CA GLU A 69 22.21 -4.53 5.90
C GLU A 69 23.69 -4.34 6.24
N THR A 70 23.98 -3.42 7.16
CA THR A 70 25.32 -3.15 7.67
C THR A 70 25.27 -2.99 9.19
N GLU A 71 26.42 -3.00 9.86
CA GLU A 71 26.48 -2.76 11.31
C GLU A 71 25.94 -1.38 11.72
N THR A 72 26.01 -0.39 10.82
CA THR A 72 25.54 0.99 11.08
C THR A 72 24.08 1.19 10.68
N CYS A 73 23.65 0.57 9.58
CA CYS A 73 22.30 0.65 9.04
C CYS A 73 21.72 -0.76 8.91
N SER A 74 21.02 -1.20 9.95
CA SER A 74 20.38 -2.51 10.01
C SER A 74 19.22 -2.63 9.03
N SER A 75 18.79 -3.86 8.74
CA SER A 75 17.56 -4.09 7.96
C SER A 75 16.38 -3.36 8.59
N ALA A 76 15.62 -2.63 7.78
CA ALA A 76 14.40 -1.98 8.24
C ALA A 76 13.18 -2.91 8.25
N LEU A 77 13.26 -4.05 7.56
CA LEU A 77 12.16 -5.00 7.45
C LEU A 77 12.22 -6.05 8.55
N SER A 78 11.11 -6.20 9.29
CA SER A 78 10.94 -7.26 10.29
C SER A 78 10.75 -8.64 9.66
N GLU A 79 10.99 -9.72 10.40
CA GLU A 79 10.90 -11.12 9.93
C GLU A 79 9.54 -11.50 9.28
N GLY A 80 8.45 -10.83 9.66
CA GLY A 80 7.10 -11.03 9.08
C GLY A 80 6.72 -10.04 7.97
N ALA A 81 7.68 -9.28 7.45
CA ALA A 81 7.42 -8.28 6.44
C ALA A 81 7.00 -8.90 5.10
N LEU A 82 5.96 -8.34 4.48
CA LEU A 82 5.49 -8.81 3.17
C LEU A 82 6.56 -8.59 2.10
N LEU A 83 7.22 -7.43 2.11
CA LEU A 83 8.25 -7.08 1.13
C LEU A 83 9.50 -7.97 1.20
N LEU A 84 9.76 -8.67 2.31
CA LEU A 84 10.83 -9.69 2.36
C LEU A 84 10.49 -10.89 1.48
N SER A 85 9.21 -11.27 1.43
CA SER A 85 8.74 -12.43 0.67
C SER A 85 8.30 -12.10 -0.76
N GLU A 86 7.70 -10.93 -0.96
CA GLU A 86 7.14 -10.48 -2.25
C GLU A 86 8.15 -9.64 -3.06
N GLY A 87 9.14 -9.06 -2.38
CA GLY A 87 10.16 -8.21 -2.97
C GLY A 87 9.71 -6.76 -3.18
N TYR A 88 10.71 -5.92 -3.43
CA TYR A 88 10.56 -4.53 -3.84
C TYR A 88 11.64 -4.19 -4.87
N ARG A 89 11.48 -3.09 -5.59
CA ARG A 89 12.46 -2.60 -6.58
C ARG A 89 13.02 -1.26 -6.13
N TYR A 90 14.34 -1.15 -6.19
CA TYR A 90 15.08 0.09 -6.00
C TYR A 90 15.68 0.51 -7.35
N LEU A 91 15.40 1.74 -7.76
CA LEU A 91 15.87 2.33 -9.01
C LEU A 91 16.54 3.66 -8.69
N PRO A 92 17.87 3.69 -8.50
CA PRO A 92 18.60 4.95 -8.40
C PRO A 92 18.48 5.74 -9.70
N GLN A 93 18.43 7.06 -9.58
CA GLN A 93 18.38 8.01 -10.68
C GLN A 93 19.51 9.04 -10.52
N ASP A 94 19.63 9.92 -11.51
CA ASP A 94 20.60 11.01 -11.46
C ASP A 94 20.26 12.02 -10.35
N ASP A 95 21.27 12.81 -9.97
CA ASP A 95 21.16 13.90 -8.99
C ASP A 95 20.66 13.48 -7.60
N GLY A 96 20.92 12.22 -7.20
CA GLY A 96 20.52 11.69 -5.88
C GLY A 96 19.03 11.34 -5.76
N ASN A 97 18.30 11.37 -6.87
CA ASN A 97 16.91 10.94 -6.91
C ASN A 97 16.81 9.42 -6.98
N TYR A 98 15.72 8.85 -6.51
CA TYR A 98 15.46 7.41 -6.61
C TYR A 98 13.98 7.09 -6.61
N LEU A 99 13.64 5.91 -7.15
CA LEU A 99 12.35 5.28 -6.97
C LEU A 99 12.47 4.03 -6.10
N LEU A 100 11.52 3.87 -5.20
CA LEU A 100 11.31 2.65 -4.45
C LEU A 100 9.90 2.12 -4.70
N CYS A 101 9.78 0.94 -5.30
CA CYS A 101 8.52 0.43 -5.79
C CYS A 101 8.16 -0.93 -5.17
N ALA A 102 6.87 -1.12 -4.90
CA ALA A 102 6.29 -2.43 -4.57
C ALA A 102 5.03 -2.69 -5.40
N THR A 103 4.56 -3.94 -5.38
CA THR A 103 3.30 -4.31 -6.01
C THR A 103 2.16 -4.14 -5.01
N PHE A 104 1.11 -3.43 -5.39
CA PHE A 104 -0.09 -3.23 -4.58
C PHE A 104 -1.29 -3.87 -5.27
N GLU A 105 -2.22 -4.35 -4.46
CA GLU A 105 -3.45 -4.99 -4.95
C GLU A 105 -4.51 -3.95 -5.38
N ASP A 106 -4.61 -2.83 -4.66
CA ASP A 106 -5.54 -1.73 -4.94
C ASP A 106 -4.83 -0.36 -4.79
N ILE A 107 -3.92 -0.07 -5.75
CA ILE A 107 -3.12 1.16 -5.74
C ILE A 107 -3.97 2.43 -5.77
N ASP A 108 -5.12 2.41 -6.42
CA ASP A 108 -6.01 3.57 -6.52
C ASP A 108 -6.61 3.92 -5.18
N LYS A 109 -7.05 2.93 -4.38
CA LYS A 109 -7.51 3.20 -3.01
C LYS A 109 -6.39 3.62 -2.09
N LEU A 110 -5.20 3.03 -2.23
CA LEU A 110 -4.05 3.43 -1.44
C LEU A 110 -3.74 4.93 -1.67
N ARG A 111 -3.71 5.37 -2.93
CA ARG A 111 -3.48 6.77 -3.34
C ARG A 111 -4.60 7.73 -2.98
N GLN A 112 -5.83 7.24 -2.76
CA GLN A 112 -6.91 8.06 -2.21
C GLN A 112 -6.72 8.33 -0.71
N ARG A 113 -6.06 7.40 0.00
CA ARG A 113 -5.92 7.45 1.46
C ARG A 113 -4.64 8.14 1.91
N TYR A 114 -3.52 7.84 1.24
CA TYR A 114 -2.26 8.53 1.44
C TYR A 114 -2.20 9.75 0.52
N LEU A 115 -1.67 10.87 1.01
CA LEU A 115 -1.66 12.16 0.29
C LEU A 115 -1.17 11.97 -1.15
N ARG A 116 -1.94 12.53 -2.09
CA ARG A 116 -1.68 12.42 -3.52
C ARG A 116 -0.28 12.96 -3.83
N GLY A 117 0.64 12.08 -4.26
CA GLY A 117 2.03 12.42 -4.61
C GLY A 117 3.09 11.62 -3.86
N GLU A 118 2.72 10.95 -2.76
CA GLU A 118 3.66 10.11 -1.99
C GLU A 118 3.92 8.77 -2.67
N ILE A 119 2.92 8.25 -3.38
CA ILE A 119 3.03 7.07 -4.23
C ILE A 119 2.37 7.31 -5.60
N ASP A 120 3.05 6.91 -6.67
CA ASP A 120 2.56 7.04 -8.03
C ASP A 120 1.61 5.89 -8.43
N SER A 121 1.07 5.94 -9.65
CA SER A 121 0.20 4.89 -10.18
C SER A 121 0.92 3.55 -10.42
N GLY A 122 2.24 3.55 -10.47
CA GLY A 122 3.07 2.35 -10.60
C GLY A 122 3.44 1.71 -9.26
N GLY A 123 2.99 2.27 -8.13
CA GLY A 123 3.34 1.76 -6.80
C GLY A 123 4.73 2.20 -6.34
N CYS A 124 5.26 3.31 -6.89
CA CYS A 124 6.58 3.82 -6.57
C CYS A 124 6.52 5.09 -5.71
N ILE A 125 7.40 5.16 -4.72
CA ILE A 125 7.70 6.34 -3.93
C ILE A 125 8.92 7.02 -4.54
N ASN A 126 8.82 8.32 -4.79
CA ASN A 126 9.96 9.16 -5.21
C ASN A 126 10.70 9.66 -3.96
N GLY A 127 12.01 9.53 -3.97
CA GLY A 127 12.88 10.08 -2.94
C GLY A 127 14.05 10.84 -3.54
N THR A 128 14.65 11.69 -2.71
CA THR A 128 15.95 12.31 -2.97
C THR A 128 16.76 12.16 -1.69
N ILE A 129 18.04 11.85 -1.83
CA ILE A 129 18.96 11.95 -0.70
C ILE A 129 19.30 13.43 -0.50
N ASN A 130 19.25 13.88 0.76
CA ASN A 130 19.62 15.22 1.21
C ASN A 130 20.72 15.11 2.26
#